data_AF-A0A316C194-F1
#
_entry.id   AF-A0A316C194-F1
#
_cell.length_a   1.000
_cell.length_b   1.000
_cell.length_c   1.000
_cell.angle_alpha   90.00
_cell.angle_beta   90.00
_cell.angle_gamma   90.00
#
_symmetry.space_group_name_H-M   'P 1'
#
loop_
_entity.id
_entity.type
_entity.pdbx_description
1 polymer ?
#
loop_
_entity_poly.entity_id
_entity_poly.type
_entity_poly.pdbx_seq_one_letter_code
_entity_poly.pdbx_strand_id
1 'polypeptide(L)'
;MEYVTQYDPPEKRQAKAQGGVEERLTEASIMLAMARYILDNATEAKVSIHPDGEHAKRFDIPAWLGTAGFEKTASLGSTSYGGTYQRGHETVIVNPRSGVGDVVGVVDGRSIVIECKGGTINSTHAGQLSRLRRGLCEAVGLLMARPFDGAREIAAVSWTPETERLAARMVSRCSRAGIELALVRRDGAIVWVAED
;
A
#
# COMPACT_ATOMS: atom_id res chain seq x y z
N MET A 1 13.90 -8.30 -0.34
CA MET A 1 13.35 -7.11 0.36
C MET A 1 12.23 -7.60 1.26
N GLU A 2 12.13 -7.08 2.48
CA GLU A 2 11.10 -7.48 3.44
C GLU A 2 10.01 -6.41 3.50
N TYR A 3 8.74 -6.83 3.38
CA TYR A 3 7.57 -5.94 3.46
C TYR A 3 6.80 -6.09 4.78
N VAL A 4 7.08 -7.17 5.52
CA VAL A 4 6.39 -7.47 6.77
C VAL A 4 7.14 -6.90 7.94
N THR A 5 6.40 -6.26 8.84
CA THR A 5 6.88 -5.94 10.18
C THR A 5 6.27 -6.93 11.18
N GLN A 6 7.11 -7.49 12.04
CA GLN A 6 6.70 -8.37 13.13
C GLN A 6 6.38 -7.55 14.39
N TYR A 7 5.34 -7.95 15.12
CA TYR A 7 4.93 -7.31 16.36
C TYR A 7 4.57 -8.34 17.41
N ASP A 8 5.00 -8.11 18.65
CA ASP A 8 4.50 -8.85 19.79
C ASP A 8 3.01 -8.52 20.02
N PRO A 9 2.11 -9.50 19.86
CA PRO A 9 0.72 -9.27 20.18
C PRO A 9 0.54 -9.15 21.71
N PRO A 10 -0.45 -8.37 22.16
CA PRO A 10 -0.95 -8.47 23.52
C PRO A 10 -1.30 -9.92 23.85
N GLU A 11 -1.09 -10.34 25.10
CA GLU A 11 -1.24 -11.73 25.57
C GLU A 11 -2.51 -12.41 25.05
N LYS A 12 -3.66 -11.73 25.13
CA LYS A 12 -4.97 -12.23 24.67
C LYS A 12 -5.05 -12.52 23.15
N ARG A 13 -4.11 -12.03 22.35
CA ARG A 13 -4.02 -12.22 20.90
C ARG A 13 -2.89 -13.15 20.46
N GLN A 14 -1.96 -13.52 21.34
CA GLN A 14 -0.82 -14.40 20.99
C GLN A 14 -1.27 -15.73 20.43
N ALA A 15 -2.21 -16.41 21.09
CA ALA A 15 -2.78 -17.67 20.61
C ALA A 15 -3.59 -17.53 19.29
N LYS A 16 -3.85 -16.30 18.83
CA LYS A 16 -4.56 -16.02 17.58
C LYS A 16 -3.63 -15.58 16.46
N ALA A 17 -2.37 -15.28 16.74
CA ALA A 17 -1.36 -15.00 15.75
C ALA A 17 -0.58 -16.28 15.44
N GLN A 18 -0.44 -16.62 14.16
CA GLN A 18 0.33 -17.79 13.76
C GLN A 18 1.79 -17.62 14.22
N GLY A 19 2.31 -18.61 14.96
CA GLY A 19 3.65 -18.54 15.55
C GLY A 19 3.78 -17.60 16.76
N GLY A 20 2.67 -17.11 17.32
CA GLY A 20 2.66 -16.25 18.50
C GLY A 20 3.04 -14.79 18.24
N VAL A 21 3.38 -14.43 17.00
CA VAL A 21 3.83 -13.09 16.58
C VAL A 21 2.87 -12.56 15.51
N GLU A 22 2.44 -11.31 15.61
CA GLU A 22 1.63 -10.68 14.56
C GLU A 22 2.55 -10.21 13.42
N GLU A 23 2.32 -10.73 12.22
CA GLU A 23 2.90 -10.23 10.98
C GLU A 23 1.98 -9.17 10.38
N ARG A 24 2.52 -8.00 10.04
CA ARG A 24 1.75 -6.92 9.42
C ARG A 24 2.40 -6.43 8.15
N LEU A 25 1.58 -6.34 7.10
CA LEU A 25 1.84 -5.43 6.00
C LEU A 25 1.32 -4.06 6.43
N THR A 26 2.23 -3.14 6.70
CA THR A 26 1.88 -1.75 7.03
C THR A 26 1.41 -1.01 5.77
N GLU A 27 0.69 0.10 5.93
CA GLU A 27 0.31 0.95 4.79
C GLU A 27 1.54 1.41 4.00
N ALA A 28 2.61 1.84 4.68
CA ALA A 28 3.88 2.20 4.04
C ALA A 28 4.49 1.03 3.22
N SER A 29 4.44 -0.20 3.73
CA SER A 29 4.95 -1.36 2.97
C SER A 29 4.12 -1.64 1.71
N ILE A 30 2.79 -1.46 1.77
CA ILE A 30 1.91 -1.58 0.61
C ILE A 30 2.20 -0.45 -0.37
N MET A 31 2.38 0.79 0.10
CA MET A 31 2.77 1.92 -0.75
C MET A 31 4.06 1.62 -1.51
N LEU A 32 5.06 1.03 -0.85
CA LEU A 32 6.33 0.66 -1.49
C LEU A 32 6.18 -0.49 -2.49
N ALA A 33 5.32 -1.48 -2.22
CA ALA A 33 5.01 -2.54 -3.18
C ALA A 33 4.32 -1.97 -4.43
N MET A 34 3.34 -1.08 -4.25
CA MET A 34 2.63 -0.43 -5.36
C MET A 34 3.52 0.57 -6.12
N ALA A 35 4.39 1.29 -5.41
CA ALA A 35 5.39 2.14 -6.03
C ALA A 35 6.36 1.33 -6.90
N ARG A 36 6.78 0.16 -6.41
CA ARG A 36 7.60 -0.77 -7.19
C ARG A 36 6.88 -1.22 -8.46
N TYR A 37 5.61 -1.60 -8.35
CA TYR A 37 4.80 -1.94 -9.51
C TYR A 37 4.71 -0.82 -10.53
N ILE A 38 4.51 0.44 -10.09
CA ILE A 38 4.50 1.59 -11.01
C ILE A 38 5.86 1.69 -11.72
N LEU A 39 6.97 1.67 -10.97
CA LEU A 39 8.30 1.77 -11.57
C LEU A 39 8.61 0.63 -12.56
N ASP A 40 8.13 -0.58 -12.28
CA ASP A 40 8.33 -1.75 -13.15
C ASP A 40 7.47 -1.72 -14.43
N ASN A 41 6.41 -0.90 -14.46
CA ASN A 41 5.45 -0.86 -15.57
C ASN A 41 5.33 0.52 -16.25
N ALA A 42 5.90 1.57 -15.68
CA ALA A 42 5.77 2.93 -16.19
C ALA A 42 6.79 3.23 -17.29
N THR A 43 6.37 4.01 -18.28
CA THR A 43 7.27 4.65 -19.24
C THR A 43 8.10 5.76 -18.57
N GLU A 44 7.49 6.47 -17.61
CA GLU A 44 8.18 7.42 -16.74
C GLU A 44 8.58 6.73 -15.44
N ALA A 45 9.88 6.59 -15.20
CA ALA A 45 10.39 5.92 -14.00
C ALA A 45 10.30 6.83 -12.75
N LYS A 46 9.11 7.37 -12.46
CA LYS A 46 8.86 8.27 -11.34
C LYS A 46 7.55 7.97 -10.64
N VAL A 47 7.62 7.88 -9.31
CA VAL A 47 6.45 7.66 -8.45
C VAL A 47 6.56 8.50 -7.18
N SER A 48 5.44 8.95 -6.66
CA SER A 48 5.33 9.64 -5.37
C SER A 48 4.55 8.77 -4.39
N ILE A 49 5.04 8.67 -3.16
CA ILE A 49 4.31 8.08 -2.04
C ILE A 49 4.08 9.14 -0.97
N HIS A 50 2.91 9.07 -0.34
CA HIS A 50 2.42 10.07 0.61
C HIS A 50 2.08 9.40 1.95
N PRO A 51 3.09 8.85 2.67
CA PRO A 51 2.85 8.27 3.97
C PRO A 51 2.38 9.35 4.94
N ASP A 52 1.45 9.03 5.83
CA ASP A 52 1.16 9.88 6.97
C ASP A 52 2.23 9.72 8.07
N GLY A 53 2.17 10.60 9.07
CA GLY A 53 3.13 10.61 10.17
C GLY A 53 3.11 9.34 11.04
N GLU A 54 2.05 8.53 11.00
CA GLU A 54 1.96 7.25 11.73
C GLU A 54 2.54 6.09 10.90
N HIS A 55 2.44 6.13 9.58
CA HIS A 55 2.95 5.11 8.67
C HIS A 55 4.46 4.99 8.73
N ALA A 56 5.16 6.13 8.65
CA ALA A 56 6.63 6.17 8.66
C ALA A 56 7.26 5.86 10.03
N LYS A 57 6.48 5.84 11.12
CA LYS A 57 6.95 5.36 12.44
C LYS A 57 6.98 3.84 12.55
N ARG A 58 6.21 3.15 11.71
CA ARG A 58 5.95 1.70 11.83
C ARG A 58 6.71 0.89 10.78
N PHE A 59 7.25 1.55 9.76
CA PHE A 59 8.02 0.94 8.69
C PHE A 59 9.13 1.90 8.25
N ASP A 60 10.37 1.41 8.22
CA ASP A 60 11.53 2.22 7.85
C ASP A 60 11.64 2.35 6.32
N ILE A 61 10.94 3.36 5.78
CA ILE A 61 10.92 3.66 4.35
C ILE A 61 12.34 3.93 3.81
N PRO A 62 13.18 4.78 4.45
CA PRO A 62 14.56 4.99 4.01
C PRO A 62 15.39 3.70 3.94
N ALA A 63 15.35 2.86 4.99
CA ALA A 63 16.13 1.63 5.00
C ALA A 63 15.66 0.64 3.94
N TRP A 64 14.34 0.55 3.71
CA TRP A 64 13.78 -0.28 2.66
C TRP A 64 14.23 0.20 1.27
N LEU A 65 14.12 1.50 0.99
CA LEU A 65 14.56 2.10 -0.27
C LEU A 65 16.07 1.92 -0.49
N GLY A 66 16.88 2.09 0.56
CA GLY A 66 18.32 1.81 0.52
C GLY A 66 18.63 0.35 0.19
N THR A 67 17.92 -0.60 0.80
CA THR A 67 18.04 -2.03 0.48
C THR A 67 17.64 -2.33 -0.97
N ALA A 68 16.69 -1.58 -1.52
CA ALA A 68 16.28 -1.64 -2.92
C ALA A 68 17.27 -0.93 -3.88
N GLY A 69 18.35 -0.32 -3.36
CA GLY A 69 19.39 0.36 -4.13
C GLY A 69 19.10 1.83 -4.44
N PHE A 70 18.10 2.44 -3.78
CA PHE A 70 17.84 3.87 -3.92
C PHE A 70 18.68 4.69 -2.96
N GLU A 71 19.23 5.79 -3.46
CA GLU A 71 19.95 6.77 -2.67
C GLU A 71 19.09 8.02 -2.48
N LYS A 72 19.09 8.57 -1.26
CA LYS A 72 18.39 9.83 -0.98
C LYS A 72 19.19 11.01 -1.53
N THR A 73 18.73 11.64 -2.61
CA THR A 73 19.44 12.73 -3.29
C THR A 73 18.98 14.12 -2.88
N ALA A 74 17.77 14.24 -2.31
CA ALA A 74 17.27 15.49 -1.75
C ALA A 74 16.36 15.22 -0.55
N SER A 75 16.33 16.15 0.42
CA SER A 75 15.37 16.13 1.52
C SER A 75 14.16 17.01 1.18
N LEU A 76 12.98 16.60 1.62
CA LEU A 76 11.71 17.32 1.43
C LEU A 76 10.94 17.37 2.75
N GLY A 77 10.41 18.55 3.09
CA GLY A 77 9.67 18.75 4.34
C GLY A 77 10.54 18.69 5.59
N SER A 78 9.91 18.43 6.74
CA SER A 78 10.57 18.39 8.05
C SER A 78 10.84 16.98 8.58
N THR A 79 10.37 15.93 7.89
CA THR A 79 10.56 14.55 8.34
C THR A 79 11.88 13.99 7.84
N SER A 80 12.53 13.14 8.64
CA SER A 80 13.81 12.51 8.28
C SER A 80 13.70 11.65 7.02
N TYR A 81 12.54 11.01 6.81
CA TYR A 81 12.26 10.16 5.67
C TYR A 81 11.78 10.94 4.43
N GLY A 82 11.35 12.20 4.57
CA GLY A 82 10.86 13.00 3.46
C GLY A 82 12.00 13.36 2.50
N GLY A 83 11.82 13.08 1.21
CA GLY A 83 12.87 13.29 0.23
C GLY A 83 12.64 12.70 -1.15
N THR A 84 13.60 12.97 -2.02
CA THR A 84 13.71 12.33 -3.34
C THR A 84 14.76 11.23 -3.24
N TYR A 85 14.39 10.04 -3.69
CA TYR A 85 15.22 8.84 -3.70
C TYR A 85 15.41 8.39 -5.14
N GLN A 86 16.64 8.09 -5.55
CA GLN A 86 16.96 7.76 -6.94
C GLN A 86 17.75 6.46 -7.05
N ARG A 87 17.46 5.68 -8.10
CA ARG A 87 18.17 4.46 -8.48
C ARG A 87 18.28 4.39 -10.00
N GLY A 88 19.45 4.77 -10.53
CA GLY A 88 19.60 4.95 -11.98
C GLY A 88 18.63 6.01 -12.50
N HIS A 89 17.68 5.61 -13.36
CA HIS A 89 16.64 6.48 -13.90
C HIS A 89 15.34 6.47 -13.07
N GLU A 90 15.19 5.53 -12.14
CA GLU A 90 14.01 5.43 -11.27
C GLU A 90 14.08 6.49 -10.15
N THR A 91 12.94 7.13 -9.88
CA THR A 91 12.78 8.14 -8.83
C THR A 91 11.56 7.84 -7.96
N VAL A 92 11.76 7.77 -6.64
CA VAL A 92 10.70 7.72 -5.63
C VAL A 92 10.70 9.03 -4.86
N ILE A 93 9.60 9.77 -4.89
CA ILE A 93 9.38 10.95 -4.04
C ILE A 93 8.59 10.52 -2.82
N VAL A 94 9.18 10.66 -1.63
CA VAL A 94 8.49 10.45 -0.37
C VAL A 94 8.15 11.81 0.21
N ASN A 95 6.87 12.19 0.18
CA ASN A 95 6.44 13.49 0.68
C ASN A 95 5.03 13.41 1.27
N PRO A 96 4.85 13.51 2.60
CA PRO A 96 3.54 13.50 3.23
C PRO A 96 2.62 14.60 2.66
N ARG A 97 1.53 14.22 2.00
CA ARG A 97 0.51 15.15 1.50
C ARG A 97 -0.87 14.51 1.59
N SER A 98 -1.79 15.18 2.28
CA SER A 98 -3.18 14.72 2.37
C SER A 98 -3.94 14.99 1.08
N GLY A 99 -4.89 14.10 0.74
CA GLY A 99 -5.89 14.32 -0.32
C GLY A 99 -5.41 14.11 -1.75
N VAL A 100 -4.19 13.60 -1.96
CA VAL A 100 -3.65 13.29 -3.30
C VAL A 100 -3.62 11.79 -3.60
N GLY A 101 -3.80 10.94 -2.58
CA GLY A 101 -3.67 9.49 -2.63
C GLY A 101 -2.38 9.05 -1.99
N ASP A 102 -2.34 7.79 -1.57
CA ASP A 102 -1.18 7.24 -0.89
C ASP A 102 0.00 6.99 -1.84
N VAL A 103 -0.30 6.59 -3.08
CA VAL A 103 0.70 6.45 -4.16
C VAL A 103 0.17 7.08 -5.43
N VAL A 104 1.00 7.90 -6.08
CA VAL A 104 0.67 8.60 -7.33
C VAL A 104 1.81 8.47 -8.31
N GLY A 105 1.49 8.21 -9.57
CA GLY A 105 2.47 8.12 -10.66
C GLY A 105 1.82 8.28 -12.02
N VAL A 106 2.58 7.93 -13.06
CA VAL A 106 2.08 7.88 -14.45
C VAL A 106 2.51 6.55 -15.06
N VAL A 107 1.56 5.83 -15.65
CA VAL A 107 1.81 4.58 -16.40
C VAL A 107 1.14 4.75 -17.76
N ASP A 108 1.88 4.52 -18.85
CA ASP A 108 1.40 4.66 -20.23
C ASP A 108 0.72 6.01 -20.53
N GLY A 109 1.27 7.10 -20.00
CA GLY A 109 0.72 8.46 -20.17
C GLY A 109 -0.56 8.73 -19.39
N ARG A 110 -1.02 7.80 -18.55
CA ARG A 110 -2.19 7.95 -17.69
C ARG A 110 -1.78 8.08 -16.22
N SER A 111 -2.34 9.07 -15.54
CA SER A 111 -2.18 9.22 -14.09
C SER A 111 -2.73 7.98 -13.38
N ILE A 112 -1.98 7.48 -12.40
CA ILE A 112 -2.41 6.41 -11.51
C ILE A 112 -2.47 6.94 -10.08
N VAL A 113 -3.54 6.62 -9.37
CA VAL A 113 -3.80 7.00 -7.99
C VAL A 113 -4.18 5.75 -7.21
N ILE A 114 -3.53 5.56 -6.06
CA ILE A 114 -3.70 4.36 -5.25
C ILE A 114 -3.98 4.76 -3.80
N GLU A 115 -5.03 4.19 -3.22
CA GLU A 115 -5.30 4.26 -1.77
C GLU A 115 -4.91 2.92 -1.14
N CYS A 116 -4.11 2.97 -0.08
CA CYS A 116 -3.46 1.80 0.53
C CYS A 116 -4.02 1.54 1.94
N LYS A 117 -4.37 0.28 2.25
CA LYS A 117 -4.73 -0.13 3.62
C LYS A 117 -4.02 -1.40 4.06
N GLY A 118 -3.23 -1.27 5.12
CA GLY A 118 -2.46 -2.34 5.74
C GLY A 118 -3.27 -3.17 6.73
N GLY A 119 -2.64 -4.20 7.27
CA GLY A 119 -3.28 -5.06 8.26
C GLY A 119 -2.40 -6.19 8.78
N THR A 120 -2.91 -6.87 9.81
CA THR A 120 -2.29 -8.10 10.33
C THR A 120 -2.70 -9.28 9.46
N ILE A 121 -1.73 -9.96 8.84
CA ILE A 121 -1.99 -10.94 7.79
C ILE A 121 -2.05 -12.39 8.29
N ASN A 122 -1.58 -12.65 9.50
CA ASN A 122 -1.43 -14.00 10.04
C ASN A 122 -2.26 -14.24 11.33
N SER A 123 -3.36 -13.49 11.50
CA SER A 123 -4.18 -13.55 12.72
C SER A 123 -5.60 -14.04 12.46
N THR A 124 -6.09 -14.93 13.33
CA THR A 124 -7.50 -15.36 13.38
C THR A 124 -8.33 -14.54 14.37
N HIS A 125 -7.74 -13.51 15.00
CA HIS A 125 -8.45 -12.67 15.95
C HIS A 125 -9.53 -11.84 15.25
N ALA A 126 -10.80 -11.99 15.66
CA ALA A 126 -11.95 -11.35 15.00
C ALA A 126 -11.80 -9.83 14.82
N GLY A 127 -11.17 -9.15 15.78
CA GLY A 127 -10.89 -7.71 15.67
C GLY A 127 -9.90 -7.35 14.56
N GLN A 128 -8.89 -8.21 14.28
CA GLN A 128 -7.94 -7.98 13.18
C GLN A 128 -8.60 -8.29 11.83
N LEU A 129 -9.38 -9.38 11.76
CA LEU A 129 -10.17 -9.71 10.57
C LEU A 129 -11.20 -8.63 10.23
N SER A 130 -11.80 -7.99 11.24
CA SER A 130 -12.70 -6.86 11.07
C SER A 130 -11.96 -5.64 10.50
N ARG A 131 -10.78 -5.32 11.02
CA ARG A 131 -9.95 -4.22 10.53
C ARG A 131 -9.50 -4.40 9.08
N LEU A 132 -9.14 -5.62 8.67
CA LEU A 132 -8.80 -5.94 7.28
C LEU A 132 -9.96 -5.63 6.32
N ARG A 133 -11.16 -6.11 6.65
CA ARG A 133 -12.38 -5.84 5.85
C ARG A 133 -12.69 -4.36 5.80
N ARG A 134 -12.59 -3.68 6.96
CA ARG A 134 -12.82 -2.24 7.05
C ARG A 134 -11.82 -1.46 6.21
N GLY A 135 -10.54 -1.85 6.23
CA GLY A 135 -9.50 -1.24 5.41
C GLY A 135 -9.83 -1.28 3.92
N LEU A 136 -10.26 -2.43 3.39
CA LEU A 136 -10.67 -2.49 1.98
C LEU A 136 -11.86 -1.56 1.67
N CYS A 137 -12.87 -1.52 2.53
CA CYS A 137 -13.99 -0.59 2.36
C CYS A 137 -13.55 0.88 2.45
N GLU A 138 -12.63 1.21 3.36
CA GLU A 138 -12.07 2.55 3.54
C GLU A 138 -11.28 2.99 2.30
N ALA A 139 -10.39 2.15 1.76
CA ALA A 139 -9.61 2.46 0.56
C ALA A 139 -10.52 2.75 -0.65
N VAL A 140 -11.52 1.89 -0.88
CA VAL A 140 -12.51 2.10 -1.94
C VAL A 140 -13.34 3.36 -1.68
N GLY A 141 -13.78 3.58 -0.44
CA GLY A 141 -14.58 4.75 -0.07
C GLY A 141 -13.83 6.08 -0.24
N LEU A 142 -12.52 6.09 0.04
CA LEU A 142 -11.67 7.26 -0.17
C LEU A 142 -11.55 7.61 -1.66
N LEU A 143 -11.35 6.62 -2.53
CA LEU A 143 -11.35 6.83 -3.99
C LEU A 143 -12.71 7.38 -4.46
N MET A 144 -13.81 6.77 -4.02
CA MET A 144 -15.17 7.22 -4.36
C MET A 144 -15.48 8.66 -3.92
N ALA A 145 -14.86 9.12 -2.83
CA ALA A 145 -15.07 10.47 -2.31
C ALA A 145 -14.25 11.53 -3.06
N ARG A 146 -13.29 11.13 -3.89
CA ARG A 146 -12.46 12.04 -4.66
C ARG A 146 -13.16 12.45 -5.96
N PRO A 147 -12.95 13.69 -6.43
CA PRO A 147 -13.36 14.07 -7.78
C PRO A 147 -12.63 13.19 -8.81
N PHE A 148 -13.39 12.51 -9.66
CA PHE A 148 -12.81 11.71 -10.75
C PHE A 148 -12.22 12.64 -11.81
N ASP A 149 -10.92 12.54 -12.03
CA ASP A 149 -10.15 13.35 -12.97
C ASP A 149 -9.63 12.55 -14.19
N GLY A 150 -10.09 11.30 -14.34
CA GLY A 150 -9.67 10.38 -15.40
C GLY A 150 -8.49 9.48 -15.04
N ALA A 151 -7.91 9.61 -13.84
CA ALA A 151 -6.87 8.72 -13.36
C ALA A 151 -7.33 7.24 -13.33
N ARG A 152 -6.34 6.34 -13.38
CA ARG A 152 -6.52 4.93 -13.03
C ARG A 152 -6.52 4.84 -11.50
N GLU A 153 -7.63 4.41 -10.91
CA GLU A 153 -7.83 4.38 -9.46
C GLU A 153 -7.72 2.95 -8.92
N ILE A 154 -6.92 2.75 -7.87
CA ILE A 154 -6.63 1.42 -7.34
C ILE A 154 -6.76 1.41 -5.81
N ALA A 155 -7.60 0.53 -5.28
CA ALA A 155 -7.60 0.22 -3.86
C ALA A 155 -6.65 -0.96 -3.59
N ALA A 156 -5.56 -0.70 -2.88
CA ALA A 156 -4.53 -1.69 -2.57
C ALA A 156 -4.56 -2.08 -1.09
N VAL A 157 -4.74 -3.37 -0.79
CA VAL A 157 -4.79 -3.88 0.59
C VAL A 157 -3.94 -5.12 0.78
N SER A 158 -3.66 -5.49 2.02
CA SER A 158 -2.99 -6.77 2.33
C SER A 158 -3.80 -7.97 1.82
N TRP A 159 -3.14 -8.93 1.18
CA TRP A 159 -3.74 -10.20 0.79
C TRP A 159 -3.93 -11.10 2.01
N THR A 160 -5.16 -11.53 2.22
CA THR A 160 -5.61 -12.53 3.20
C THR A 160 -6.86 -13.22 2.63
N PRO A 161 -7.24 -14.42 3.09
CA PRO A 161 -8.50 -15.03 2.71
C PRO A 161 -9.72 -14.13 2.99
N GLU A 162 -9.67 -13.26 4.00
CA GLU A 162 -10.73 -12.31 4.32
C GLU A 162 -10.84 -11.15 3.32
N THR A 163 -9.72 -10.55 2.94
CA THR A 163 -9.69 -9.45 1.97
C THR A 163 -9.99 -9.95 0.56
N GLU A 164 -9.49 -11.13 0.18
CA GLU A 164 -9.79 -11.77 -1.10
C GLU A 164 -11.30 -12.06 -1.26
N ARG A 165 -11.92 -12.72 -0.28
CA ARG A 165 -13.37 -12.98 -0.29
C ARG A 165 -14.20 -11.70 -0.35
N LEU A 166 -13.77 -10.63 0.32
CA LEU A 166 -14.48 -9.36 0.26
C LEU A 166 -14.29 -8.67 -1.10
N ALA A 167 -13.07 -8.64 -1.63
CA ALA A 167 -12.74 -8.05 -2.91
C ALA A 167 -13.51 -8.73 -4.05
N ALA A 168 -13.58 -10.08 -4.07
CA ALA A 168 -14.36 -10.84 -5.05
C ALA A 168 -15.84 -10.44 -5.08
N ARG A 169 -16.44 -10.08 -3.92
CA ARG A 169 -17.83 -9.58 -3.88
C ARG A 169 -17.96 -8.13 -4.33
N MET A 170 -16.90 -7.34 -4.19
CA MET A 170 -16.89 -5.90 -4.49
C MET A 170 -16.50 -5.60 -5.93
N VAL A 171 -15.73 -6.48 -6.58
CA VAL A 171 -15.06 -6.20 -7.86
C VAL A 171 -16.01 -5.65 -8.91
N SER A 172 -17.22 -6.20 -9.05
CA SER A 172 -18.18 -5.71 -10.04
C SER A 172 -18.74 -4.31 -9.76
N ARG A 173 -18.84 -3.92 -8.49
CA ARG A 173 -19.23 -2.54 -8.12
C ARG A 173 -18.05 -1.58 -8.29
N CYS A 174 -16.86 -2.00 -7.91
CA CYS A 174 -15.64 -1.20 -8.05
C CYS A 174 -15.31 -0.96 -9.52
N SER A 175 -15.34 -1.99 -10.37
CA SER A 175 -15.10 -1.91 -11.82
C SER A 175 -16.02 -0.91 -12.51
N ARG A 176 -17.34 -0.96 -12.22
CA ARG A 176 -18.31 0.01 -12.75
C ARG A 176 -18.06 1.46 -12.33
N ALA A 177 -17.35 1.66 -11.23
CA ALA A 177 -16.95 2.97 -10.75
C ALA A 177 -15.51 3.34 -11.16
N GLY A 178 -14.85 2.53 -12.00
CA GLY A 178 -13.48 2.77 -12.45
C GLY A 178 -12.39 2.46 -11.43
N ILE A 179 -12.72 1.72 -10.36
CA ILE A 179 -11.77 1.34 -9.31
C ILE A 179 -11.31 -0.11 -9.48
N GLU A 180 -10.01 -0.29 -9.56
CA GLU A 180 -9.35 -1.60 -9.55
C GLU A 180 -9.01 -2.04 -8.12
N LEU A 181 -8.94 -3.35 -7.89
CA LEU A 181 -8.63 -3.93 -6.59
C LEU A 181 -7.32 -4.72 -6.66
N ALA A 182 -6.38 -4.37 -5.79
CA ALA A 182 -5.07 -5.00 -5.67
C ALA A 182 -4.87 -5.60 -4.27
N LEU A 183 -4.47 -6.87 -4.20
CA LEU A 183 -4.16 -7.56 -2.96
C LEU A 183 -2.65 -7.84 -2.89
N VAL A 184 -1.96 -7.22 -1.94
CA VAL A 184 -0.51 -7.29 -1.78
C VAL A 184 -0.14 -8.44 -0.84
N ARG A 185 0.65 -9.39 -1.33
CA ARG A 185 1.13 -10.55 -0.57
C ARG A 185 2.30 -10.19 0.37
N ARG A 186 2.63 -11.13 1.25
CA ARG A 186 3.73 -11.04 2.23
C ARG A 186 5.07 -10.64 1.61
N ASP A 187 5.33 -11.07 0.39
CA ASP A 187 6.54 -10.82 -0.39
C ASP A 187 6.48 -9.56 -1.26
N GLY A 188 5.38 -8.81 -1.20
CA GLY A 188 5.13 -7.63 -2.03
C GLY A 188 4.52 -7.93 -3.40
N ALA A 189 4.29 -9.19 -3.76
CA ALA A 189 3.63 -9.53 -5.02
C ALA A 189 2.18 -9.04 -5.03
N ILE A 190 1.73 -8.55 -6.18
CA ILE A 190 0.37 -8.02 -6.35
C ILE A 190 -0.51 -9.09 -7.00
N VAL A 191 -1.65 -9.38 -6.37
CA VAL A 191 -2.73 -10.17 -6.94
C VAL A 191 -3.86 -9.22 -7.33
N TRP A 192 -4.12 -9.10 -8.62
CA TRP A 192 -5.23 -8.32 -9.15
C TRP A 192 -6.53 -9.12 -9.03
N VAL A 193 -7.61 -8.44 -8.63
CA VAL A 193 -8.95 -9.03 -8.59
C VAL A 193 -9.69 -8.59 -9.86
N ALA A 194 -10.09 -9.55 -10.67
CA ALA A 194 -10.84 -9.34 -11.90
C ALA A 194 -12.29 -9.83 -11.75
N GLU A 195 -13.18 -9.37 -12.62
CA GLU A 195 -14.45 -10.06 -12.84
C GLU A 195 -14.17 -11.40 -13.57
N ASP A 196 -14.93 -12.43 -13.21
CA ASP A 196 -14.95 -13.73 -13.91
C ASP A 196 -15.69 -13.63 -15.25
#